data_AF-A0A7J4QRS8-F1
#
_entry.id   AF-A0A7J4QRS8-F1
#
_cell.length_a   1.000
_cell.length_b   1.000
_cell.length_c   1.000
_cell.angle_alpha   90.00
_cell.angle_beta   90.00
_cell.angle_gamma   90.00
#
_symmetry.space_group_name_H-M   'P 1'
#
loop_
_entity.id
_entity.type
_entity.pdbx_description
1 polymer ?
#
loop_
_entity_poly.entity_id
_entity_poly.type
_entity_poly.pdbx_seq_one_letter_code
_entity_poly.pdbx_strand_id
1 'polypeptide(L)'
;EIMAEVMGVQVAATTIAGQDVVGSLGLTNDQGVLLHPDVTPDEVLLIEEVLGVPPMVGTVAFGSPYVGAGACASNNGIIAGTETTGPELNRMEDALGLI
;
A
#
# COMPACT_ATOMS: atom_id res chain seq x y z
N GLU A 1 -0.61 16.89 -13.17
CA GLU A 1 0.56 17.70 -13.59
C GLU A 1 1.29 18.32 -12.40
N ILE A 2 0.67 19.24 -11.65
CA ILE A 2 1.32 19.90 -10.48
C ILE A 2 1.90 18.90 -9.46
N MET A 3 1.21 17.81 -9.14
CA MET A 3 1.72 16.78 -8.21
C MET A 3 3.04 16.16 -8.68
N ALA A 4 3.13 15.80 -9.97
CA ALA A 4 4.33 15.18 -10.53
C ALA A 4 5.50 16.18 -10.54
N GLU A 5 5.22 17.45 -10.87
CA GLU A 5 6.24 18.51 -10.88
C GLU A 5 6.77 18.82 -9.48
N VAL A 6 5.88 19.02 -8.50
CA VAL A 6 6.25 19.41 -7.13
C VAL A 6 6.97 18.28 -6.39
N MET A 7 6.50 17.04 -6.57
CA MET A 7 7.08 15.88 -5.88
C MET A 7 8.25 15.26 -6.66
N GLY A 8 8.39 15.58 -7.95
CA GLY A 8 9.44 15.01 -8.79
C GLY A 8 9.30 13.51 -9.05
N VAL A 9 8.07 12.99 -9.02
CA VAL A 9 7.77 11.55 -9.18
C VAL A 9 6.77 11.30 -10.31
N GLN A 10 6.73 10.05 -10.79
CA GLN A 10 5.69 9.62 -11.72
C GLN A 10 4.33 9.57 -11.02
N VAL A 11 3.27 9.94 -11.74
CA VAL A 11 1.90 9.97 -11.20
C VAL A 11 0.96 9.36 -12.24
N ALA A 12 0.14 8.43 -11.80
CA ALA A 12 -0.98 7.90 -12.57
C ALA A 12 -2.28 8.02 -11.75
N ALA A 13 -3.41 8.18 -12.43
CA ALA A 13 -4.73 8.10 -11.83
C ALA A 13 -5.24 6.67 -11.94
N THR A 14 -5.61 6.08 -10.80
CA THR A 14 -6.18 4.74 -10.73
C THR A 14 -7.15 4.65 -9.55
N THR A 15 -7.87 3.54 -9.49
CA THR A 15 -8.58 3.08 -8.30
C THR A 15 -7.78 1.96 -7.62
N ILE A 16 -8.15 1.63 -6.38
CA ILE A 16 -7.75 0.39 -5.71
C ILE A 16 -9.04 -0.32 -5.29
N ALA A 17 -9.27 -1.55 -5.78
CA ALA A 17 -10.51 -2.27 -5.55
C ALA A 17 -11.76 -1.47 -5.98
N GLY A 18 -11.64 -0.70 -7.07
CA GLY A 18 -12.72 0.14 -7.60
C GLY A 18 -13.07 1.38 -6.75
N GLN A 19 -12.22 1.75 -5.78
CA GLN A 19 -12.41 2.93 -4.95
C GLN A 19 -11.38 4.03 -5.24
N ASP A 20 -11.82 5.28 -5.17
CA ASP A 20 -10.99 6.47 -5.47
C ASP A 20 -10.07 6.90 -4.31
N VAL A 21 -10.28 6.35 -3.10
CA VAL A 21 -9.51 6.70 -1.89
C VAL A 21 -8.22 5.88 -1.77
N VAL A 22 -7.39 5.94 -2.82
CA VAL A 22 -6.21 5.08 -2.97
C VAL A 22 -5.26 5.13 -1.76
N GLY A 23 -5.07 6.30 -1.14
CA GLY A 23 -4.23 6.45 0.05
C GLY A 23 -4.73 5.73 1.30
N SER A 24 -6.03 5.42 1.39
CA SER A 24 -6.60 4.63 2.49
C SER A 24 -6.46 3.13 2.25
N LEU A 25 -6.25 2.72 1.01
CA LEU A 25 -6.33 1.33 0.52
C LEU A 25 -4.98 0.75 0.16
N GLY A 26 -3.94 1.59 0.09
CA GLY A 26 -2.56 1.20 -0.17
C GLY A 26 -1.62 1.73 0.90
N LEU A 27 -0.61 0.92 1.23
CA LEU A 27 0.50 1.27 2.11
C LEU A 27 1.79 0.93 1.38
N THR A 28 2.69 1.89 1.20
CA THR A 28 3.87 1.72 0.34
C THR A 28 5.13 2.29 0.98
N ASN A 29 6.28 1.78 0.55
CA ASN A 29 7.59 2.39 0.75
C ASN A 29 8.43 2.20 -0.53
N ASP A 30 9.74 2.42 -0.46
CA ASP A 30 10.62 2.30 -1.63
C ASP A 30 10.96 0.84 -1.99
N GLN A 31 10.44 -0.15 -1.27
CA GLN A 31 10.76 -1.58 -1.43
C GLN A 31 9.53 -2.43 -1.80
N GLY A 32 8.31 -1.96 -1.53
CA GLY A 32 7.10 -2.71 -1.80
C GLY A 32 5.83 -1.94 -1.50
N VAL A 33 4.69 -2.51 -1.90
CA VAL A 33 3.36 -1.96 -1.66
C VAL A 33 2.39 -3.04 -1.18
N LEU A 34 1.67 -2.75 -0.10
CA LEU A 34 0.55 -3.54 0.40
C LEU A 34 -0.77 -2.89 -0.01
N LEU A 35 -1.64 -3.65 -0.65
CA LEU A 35 -2.89 -3.20 -1.23
C LEU A 35 -4.11 -3.90 -0.60
N HIS A 36 -5.28 -3.32 -0.83
CA HIS A 36 -6.58 -3.92 -0.52
C HIS A 36 -6.70 -5.34 -1.12
N PRO A 37 -7.26 -6.34 -0.39
CA PRO A 37 -7.39 -7.72 -0.86
C PRO A 37 -8.12 -7.90 -2.20
N ASP A 38 -9.15 -7.08 -2.44
CA ASP A 38 -9.96 -7.13 -3.67
C ASP A 38 -9.42 -6.23 -4.80
N VAL A 39 -8.15 -5.82 -4.76
CA VAL A 39 -7.53 -5.07 -5.86
C VAL A 39 -7.58 -5.90 -7.15
N THR A 40 -7.91 -5.26 -8.27
CA THR A 40 -8.02 -5.94 -9.56
C THR A 40 -6.64 -6.14 -10.21
N PRO A 41 -6.45 -7.17 -11.05
CA PRO A 41 -5.18 -7.38 -11.74
C PRO A 41 -4.71 -6.18 -12.57
N ASP A 42 -5.64 -5.48 -13.23
CA ASP A 42 -5.32 -4.31 -14.04
C ASP A 42 -4.84 -3.13 -13.18
N GLU A 43 -5.45 -2.91 -12.01
CA GLU A 43 -4.99 -1.92 -11.04
C GLU A 43 -3.59 -2.28 -10.51
N VAL A 44 -3.35 -3.56 -10.18
CA VAL A 44 -2.05 -4.03 -9.69
C VAL A 44 -0.95 -3.77 -10.71
N LEU A 45 -1.18 -4.09 -11.98
CA LEU A 45 -0.20 -3.87 -13.04
C LEU A 45 0.18 -2.39 -13.18
N LEU A 46 -0.81 -1.49 -13.15
CA LEU A 46 -0.57 -0.06 -13.23
C LEU A 46 0.18 0.46 -11.99
N ILE A 47 -0.19 -0.01 -10.79
CA ILE A 47 0.45 0.38 -9.54
C ILE A 47 1.91 -0.09 -9.51
N GLU A 48 2.18 -1.33 -9.91
CA GLU A 48 3.54 -1.89 -10.00
C GLU A 48 4.39 -1.13 -11.03
N GLU A 49 3.83 -0.79 -12.21
CA GLU A 49 4.53 -0.01 -13.23
C GLU A 49 4.94 1.38 -12.73
N VAL A 50 4.03 2.06 -12.02
CA VAL A 50 4.24 3.45 -11.57
C VAL A 50 5.12 3.53 -10.33
N LEU A 51 4.94 2.61 -9.37
CA LEU A 51 5.73 2.60 -8.14
C LEU A 51 7.07 1.89 -8.30
N GLY A 52 7.19 0.94 -9.25
CA GLY A 52 8.41 0.18 -9.49
C GLY A 52 8.76 -0.81 -8.39
N VAL A 53 7.79 -1.18 -7.54
CA VAL A 53 7.98 -2.06 -6.38
C VAL A 53 6.94 -3.19 -6.39
N PRO A 54 7.27 -4.38 -5.85
CA PRO A 54 6.38 -5.53 -5.87
C PRO A 54 5.09 -5.28 -5.05
N PRO A 55 3.92 -5.66 -5.61
CA PRO A 55 2.66 -5.58 -4.90
C PRO A 55 2.37 -6.83 -4.08
N MET A 56 1.75 -6.64 -2.92
CA MET A 56 1.13 -7.69 -2.10
C MET A 56 -0.23 -7.21 -1.61
N VAL A 57 -1.09 -8.13 -1.17
CA VAL A 57 -2.39 -7.81 -0.58
C VAL A 57 -2.46 -8.18 0.90
N GLY A 58 -3.19 -7.40 1.69
CA GLY A 58 -3.34 -7.68 3.12
C GLY A 58 -4.38 -6.83 3.82
N THR A 59 -4.40 -6.95 5.14
CA THR A 59 -5.35 -6.27 6.03
C THR A 59 -4.62 -5.68 7.24
N VAL A 60 -5.30 -4.79 7.96
CA VAL A 60 -4.86 -4.14 9.19
C VAL A 60 -5.96 -4.24 10.23
N ALA A 61 -5.65 -4.03 11.52
CA ALA A 61 -6.64 -3.89 12.58
C ALA A 61 -7.73 -4.99 12.56
N PHE A 62 -7.30 -6.26 12.59
CA PHE A 62 -8.20 -7.41 12.65
C PHE A 62 -9.08 -7.58 11.40
N GLY A 63 -8.46 -7.53 10.22
CA GLY A 63 -9.12 -7.84 8.95
C GLY A 63 -9.68 -6.64 8.19
N SER A 64 -9.44 -5.40 8.65
CA SER A 64 -9.80 -4.21 7.89
C SER A 64 -8.96 -4.12 6.62
N PRO A 65 -9.56 -3.93 5.45
CA PRO A 65 -8.81 -3.86 4.21
C PRO A 65 -8.29 -2.44 3.91
N TYR A 66 -8.55 -1.47 4.79
CA TYR A 66 -8.09 -0.08 4.68
C TYR A 66 -6.68 0.09 5.26
N VAL A 67 -5.70 -0.57 4.64
CA VAL A 67 -4.32 -0.67 5.14
C VAL A 67 -3.65 0.69 5.30
N GLY A 68 -3.86 1.63 4.38
CA GLY A 68 -3.27 2.98 4.45
C GLY A 68 -3.94 3.89 5.49
N ALA A 69 -5.17 3.58 5.90
CA ALA A 69 -5.82 4.30 7.00
C ALA A 69 -5.40 3.77 8.38
N GLY A 70 -5.07 2.47 8.47
CA GLY A 70 -4.73 1.81 9.73
C GLY A 70 -3.24 1.76 10.05
N ALA A 71 -2.37 2.10 9.10
CA ALA A 71 -0.93 2.06 9.27
C ALA A 71 -0.19 3.13 8.45
N CYS A 72 1.00 3.49 8.92
CA CYS A 72 1.97 4.31 8.20
C CYS A 72 3.29 3.54 8.11
N ALA A 73 3.98 3.65 6.97
CA ALA A 73 5.22 2.96 6.73
C ALA A 73 6.30 3.90 6.20
N SER A 74 7.55 3.48 6.40
CA SER A 74 8.75 4.04 5.77
C SER A 74 9.72 2.90 5.50
N ASN A 75 10.88 3.21 4.92
CA ASN A 75 11.96 2.23 4.76
C ASN A 75 12.57 1.77 6.09
N ASN A 76 12.19 2.37 7.22
CA ASN A 76 12.73 2.06 8.55
C ASN A 76 11.77 1.28 9.45
N GLY A 77 10.51 1.08 9.03
CA GLY A 77 9.53 0.39 9.86
C GLY A 77 8.08 0.80 9.58
N ILE A 78 7.18 0.15 10.31
CA ILE A 78 5.73 0.34 10.24
C ILE A 78 5.20 0.76 11.62
N ILE A 79 4.24 1.69 11.63
CA ILE A 79 3.39 1.98 12.78
C ILE A 79 1.96 1.63 12.39
N ALA A 80 1.36 0.67 13.08
CA ALA A 80 0.00 0.21 12.81
C ALA A 80 -0.90 0.35 14.05
N GLY A 81 -2.22 0.35 13.84
CA GLY A 81 -3.21 0.37 14.91
C GLY A 81 -3.04 -0.80 15.89
N THR A 82 -3.40 -0.59 17.17
CA THR A 82 -3.19 -1.55 18.26
C THR A 82 -3.93 -2.88 18.09
N GLU A 83 -4.98 -2.92 17.27
CA GLU A 83 -5.75 -4.13 16.98
C GLU A 83 -5.14 -4.97 15.85
N THR A 84 -4.05 -4.50 15.23
CA THR A 84 -3.36 -5.22 14.15
C THR A 84 -2.70 -6.47 14.71
N THR A 85 -2.99 -7.61 14.09
CA THR A 85 -2.55 -8.92 14.57
C THR A 85 -1.11 -9.22 14.15
N GLY A 86 -0.45 -10.14 14.85
CA GLY A 86 0.91 -10.59 14.51
C GLY A 86 1.06 -11.10 13.06
N PRO A 87 0.11 -11.90 12.52
CA PRO A 87 0.14 -12.31 11.11
C PRO A 87 -0.03 -11.14 10.12
N GLU A 88 -0.86 -10.15 10.44
CA GLU A 88 -1.00 -8.95 9.61
C GLU A 88 0.29 -8.14 9.61
N LEU A 89 0.93 -7.96 10.78
CA LEU A 89 2.22 -7.29 10.88
C LEU A 89 3.31 -8.02 10.08
N ASN A 90 3.45 -9.34 10.21
CA ASN A 90 4.40 -10.11 9.41
C ASN A 90 4.16 -9.91 7.90
N ARG A 91 2.89 -9.94 7.48
CA ARG A 91 2.55 -9.71 6.07
C ARG A 91 2.89 -8.30 5.60
N MET A 92 2.72 -7.28 6.46
CA MET A 92 3.15 -5.92 6.13
C MET A 92 4.67 -5.81 6.04
N GLU A 93 5.41 -6.46 6.95
CA GLU A 93 6.88 -6.48 6.94
C GLU A 93 7.41 -7.15 5.66
N ASP A 94 6.86 -8.32 5.30
CA ASP A 94 7.15 -9.03 4.05
C ASP A 94 6.85 -8.16 2.82
N ALA A 95 5.66 -7.55 2.78
CA ALA A 95 5.21 -6.74 1.65
C ALA A 95 6.05 -5.47 1.44
N LEU A 96 6.61 -4.92 2.52
CA LEU A 96 7.37 -3.67 2.51
C LEU A 96 8.89 -3.90 2.56
N GLY A 97 9.35 -5.15 2.41
CA GLY A 97 10.78 -5.49 2.38
C GLY A 97 11.53 -5.13 3.65
N LEU A 98 10.89 -5.28 4.82
CA LEU A 98 11.48 -4.97 6.12
C LEU A 98 12.15 -6.19 6.78
N ILE A 99 11.95 -7.38 6.21
CA ILE A 99 12.52 -8.67 6.65
C ILE A 99 13.03 -9.50 5.47
#